data_AF-A0A2G9TUY5-F1
#
_entry.id   AF-A0A2G9TUY5-F1
#
_cell.length_a   1.000
_cell.length_b   1.000
_cell.length_c   1.000
_cell.angle_alpha   90.00
_cell.angle_beta   90.00
_cell.angle_gamma   90.00
#
_symmetry.space_group_name_H-M   'P 1'
#
loop_
_entity.id
_entity.type
_entity.pdbx_description
1 polymer ?
#
loop_
_entity_poly.entity_id
_entity_poly.type
_entity_poly.pdbx_seq_one_letter_code
_entity_poly.pdbx_strand_id
1 'polypeptide(L)' 'KYLVAQNSLECYLKSVNYTLVVVDMDNDERTKKICSRHKHIMFKRHCIAAEYLKDTDWMLVKDADIGPR' A
#
# COMPACT_ATOMS: atom_id res chain seq x y z
N LYS A 1 9.00 14.27 6.50
CA LYS A 1 9.21 13.00 7.25
C LYS A 1 8.83 11.79 6.39
N TYR A 2 7.65 11.74 5.76
CA TYR A 2 7.23 10.64 4.87
C TYR A 2 8.10 10.41 3.63
N LEU A 3 8.57 11.48 3.00
CA LEU A 3 9.44 11.42 1.80
C LEU A 3 10.74 10.64 2.02
N VAL A 4 11.36 10.73 3.21
CA VAL A 4 12.62 10.01 3.48
C VAL A 4 12.34 8.50 3.61
N ALA A 5 11.26 8.12 4.29
CA ALA A 5 10.83 6.73 4.40
C ALA A 5 10.47 6.11 3.05
N GLN A 6 9.79 6.87 2.19
CA GLN A 6 9.44 6.46 0.83
C GLN A 6 10.69 6.31 -0.04
N ASN A 7 11.61 7.29 -0.02
CA ASN A 7 12.85 7.24 -0.79
C ASN A 7 13.76 6.08 -0.36
N SER A 8 13.90 5.82 0.95
CA SER A 8 14.68 4.67 1.44
C SER A 8 14.06 3.34 1.02
N LEU A 9 12.73 3.24 1.01
CA LEU A 9 12.02 2.05 0.55
C LEU A 9 12.20 1.87 -0.95
N GLU A 10 12.07 2.92 -1.75
CA GLU A 10 12.31 2.88 -3.20
C GLU A 10 13.75 2.44 -3.52
N CYS A 11 14.75 2.95 -2.81
CA CYS A 11 16.14 2.52 -2.99
C CYS A 11 16.33 1.04 -2.65
N TYR A 12 15.74 0.56 -1.55
CA TYR A 12 15.79 -0.86 -1.20
C TYR A 12 15.13 -1.71 -2.31
N LEU A 13 13.93 -1.33 -2.76
CA LEU A 13 13.18 -2.04 -3.79
C LEU A 13 13.81 -1.94 -5.19
N LYS A 14 14.74 -1.01 -5.44
CA LYS A 14 15.57 -1.04 -6.66
C LYS A 14 16.69 -2.08 -6.59
N SER A 15 17.11 -2.47 -5.38
CA SER A 15 18.17 -3.46 -5.16
C SER A 15 17.67 -4.91 -5.12
N VAL A 16 16.35 -5.10 -4.98
CA VAL A 16 15.68 -6.41 -4.96
C VAL A 16 14.55 -6.39 -5.99
N ASN A 17 14.21 -7.53 -6.60
CA ASN A 17 13.21 -7.56 -7.69
C ASN A 17 11.76 -7.52 -7.17
N TYR A 18 11.41 -6.49 -6.39
CA TYR A 18 10.07 -6.27 -5.85
C TYR A 18 9.38 -5.10 -6.53
N THR A 19 8.09 -5.26 -6.82
CA THR A 19 7.25 -4.20 -7.36
C THR A 19 6.68 -3.33 -6.24
N LEU A 20 6.93 -2.03 -6.29
CA LEU A 20 6.30 -1.06 -5.38
C LEU A 20 4.94 -0.64 -5.95
N VAL A 21 3.88 -0.80 -5.16
CA VAL A 21 2.55 -0.27 -5.47
C VAL A 21 2.19 0.74 -4.38
N VAL A 22 1.95 1.99 -4.79
CA VAL A 22 1.49 3.06 -3.90
C VAL A 22 0.00 3.29 -4.18
N VAL A 23 -0.84 3.09 -3.17
CA VAL A 23 -2.29 3.19 -3.29
C VAL A 23 -2.78 4.38 -2.48
N ASP A 24 -3.45 5.33 -3.14
CA ASP A 24 -4.22 6.36 -2.47
C ASP A 24 -5.57 5.76 -2.04
N MET A 25 -5.81 5.69 -0.74
CA MET A 25 -7.00 5.04 -0.18
C MET A 25 -8.32 5.72 -0.59
N ASP A 26 -8.31 6.98 -1.00
CA ASP A 26 -9.53 7.75 -1.32
C ASP A 26 -9.74 7.97 -2.82
N ASN A 27 -8.64 7.95 -3.58
CA ASN A 27 -8.65 8.28 -5.01
C ASN A 27 -8.41 7.09 -5.94
N ASP A 28 -7.97 5.94 -5.43
CA ASP A 28 -7.83 4.74 -6.26
C ASP A 28 -9.20 4.20 -6.72
N GLU A 29 -9.50 4.34 -8.02
CA GLU A 29 -10.82 3.99 -8.57
C GLU A 29 -11.18 2.50 -8.40
N ARG A 30 -10.18 1.61 -8.48
CA ARG A 30 -10.34 0.16 -8.33
C ARG A 30 -10.92 -0.15 -6.95
N THR A 31 -10.24 0.33 -5.92
CA THR A 31 -10.61 0.04 -4.53
C THR A 31 -11.75 0.91 -4.04
N LYS A 32 -11.94 2.12 -4.57
CA LYS A 32 -13.06 3.00 -4.20
C LYS A 32 -14.41 2.34 -4.47
N LYS A 33 -14.57 1.64 -5.59
CA LYS A 33 -15.82 0.92 -5.90
C LYS A 33 -16.06 -0.24 -4.94
N ILE A 34 -15.03 -1.02 -4.63
CA ILE A 34 -15.13 -2.28 -3.86
C ILE A 34 -15.18 -2.04 -2.35
N CYS A 35 -14.35 -1.11 -1.85
CA CYS A 35 -14.10 -0.89 -0.43
C CYS A 35 -14.83 0.34 0.14
N SER A 36 -15.63 1.07 -0.66
CA SER A 36 -16.42 2.24 -0.22
C SER A 36 -17.32 1.97 0.99
N ARG A 37 -17.76 0.73 1.19
CA ARG A 37 -18.58 0.32 2.34
C ARG A 37 -17.87 0.44 3.68
N HIS A 38 -16.53 0.44 3.69
CA HIS A 38 -15.74 0.50 4.93
C HIS A 38 -15.40 1.95 5.29
N LYS A 39 -16.09 2.48 6.31
CA LYS A 39 -15.87 3.86 6.80
C LYS A 39 -14.64 4.02 7.69
N HIS A 40 -14.23 2.96 8.40
CA HIS A 40 -13.05 2.99 9.25
C HIS A 40 -11.80 2.67 8.45
N ILE A 41 -10.76 3.50 8.60
CA ILE A 41 -9.49 3.40 7.88
C ILE A 41 -8.82 2.04 8.02
N MET A 42 -8.88 1.42 9.20
CA MET A 42 -8.29 0.10 9.45
C MET A 42 -8.95 -0.98 8.58
N PHE A 43 -10.28 -1.04 8.51
CA PHE A 43 -10.97 -2.00 7.66
C PHE A 43 -10.81 -1.68 6.17
N LYS A 44 -10.77 -0.39 5.82
CA LYS A 44 -10.53 0.06 4.45
C LYS A 44 -9.18 -0.42 3.92
N ARG A 45 -8.13 -0.34 4.74
CA ARG A 45 -6.78 -0.85 4.43
C ARG A 45 -6.75 -2.35 4.16
N HIS A 46 -7.41 -3.14 5.01
CA HIS A 46 -7.48 -4.59 4.81
C HIS A 46 -8.25 -4.96 3.53
N CYS A 47 -9.32 -4.23 3.21
CA CYS A 47 -10.05 -4.42 1.96
C CYS A 47 -9.19 -4.09 0.73
N ILE A 48 -8.48 -2.96 0.75
CA ILE A 48 -7.54 -2.57 -0.31
C ILE A 48 -6.46 -3.65 -0.47
N ALA A 49 -5.83 -4.08 0.62
CA ALA A 49 -4.80 -5.12 0.59
C ALA A 49 -5.33 -6.43 -0.01
N ALA A 50 -6.52 -6.88 0.39
CA ALA A 50 -7.14 -8.09 -0.15
C ALA A 50 -7.43 -7.99 -1.65
N GLU A 51 -7.72 -6.79 -2.16
CA GLU A 51 -7.96 -6.57 -3.59
C GLU A 51 -6.66 -6.66 -4.41
N TYR A 52 -5.56 -6.08 -3.92
CA TYR A 52 -4.26 -6.15 -4.59
C TYR A 52 -3.55 -7.50 -4.42
N LEU A 53 -3.84 -8.24 -3.34
CA LEU A 53 -3.31 -9.60 -3.16
C LEU A 53 -3.75 -10.53 -4.29
N LYS A 54 -4.86 -10.25 -4.98
CA LYS A 54 -5.29 -11.06 -6.13
C LYS A 54 -4.31 -11.04 -7.30
N ASP A 55 -3.43 -10.03 -7.35
CA ASP A 55 -2.48 -9.83 -8.43
C ASP A 55 -1.12 -10.51 -8.14
N THR A 56 -0.94 -11.13 -6.97
CA THR A 56 0.35 -11.68 -6.52
C THR A 56 0.18 -12.85 -5.54
N ASP A 57 1.19 -13.71 -5.42
CA ASP A 57 1.14 -14.83 -4.46
C ASP A 57 1.23 -14.36 -3.01
N TRP A 58 1.96 -13.26 -2.78
CA TRP A 58 2.12 -12.66 -1.46
C TRP A 58 2.45 -11.17 -1.57
N MET A 59 2.04 -10.39 -0.58
CA MET A 59 2.37 -8.97 -0.51
C MET A 59 2.74 -8.54 0.91
N LEU A 60 3.66 -7.58 1.01
CA LEU A 60 3.97 -6.89 2.25
C LEU A 60 3.23 -5.55 2.29
N VAL A 61 2.24 -5.44 3.17
CA VAL A 61 1.50 -4.19 3.40
C VAL A 61 2.27 -3.34 4.40
N LYS A 62 2.71 -2.16 3.96
CA LYS A 62 3.44 -1.23 4.81
C LYS A 62 2.72 0.11 4.89
N ASP A 63 2.51 0.59 6.11
CA ASP A 63 1.93 1.90 6.36
C ASP A 63 2.90 3.02 5.96
N ALA A 64 2.37 4.09 5.37
CA ALA A 64 3.15 5.26 4.94
C ALA A 64 3.97 5.91 6.07
N ASP A 65 3.56 5.70 7.33
CA ASP A 65 4.16 6.32 8.51
C ASP A 65 5.38 5.57 9.07
N ILE A 66 5.73 4.40 8.51
CA ILE A 66 6.85 3.58 8.98
C ILE A 66 8.12 3.89 8.17
N GLY A 67 8.91 4.85 8.64
CA GLY A 67 10.30 5.05 8.21
C GLY A 67 11.28 4.16 9.00
N PRO A 68 12.42 3.74 8.40
CA PRO A 68 13.51 3.19 9.19
C PRO A 68 13.95 4.27 10.18
N ARG A 69 14.03 3.89 11.46
CA ARG A 69 14.64 4.71 12.50
C ARG A 69 16.15 4.68 12.36
#